data_AF-A0A3D5W501-F1
#
_entry.id   AF-A0A3D5W501-F1
#
_cell.length_a   1.000
_cell.length_b   1.000
_cell.length_c   1.000
_cell.angle_alpha   90.00
_cell.angle_beta   90.00
_cell.angle_gamma   90.00
#
_symmetry.space_group_name_H-M   'P 1'
#
loop_
_entity.id
_entity.type
_entity.pdbx_description
1 polymer ?
#
loop_
_entity_poly.entity_id
_entity_poly.type
_entity_poly.pdbx_seq_one_letter_code
_entity_poly.pdbx_strand_id
1 'polypeptide(L)' 'MVTTSSHPHPRFGFAGPKSGERWCVCAGSYARALDAGVACKVCLSRTNIRTLELIPIEKLKPYALDLS' A
#
# COMPACT_ATOMS: atom_id res chain seq x y z
N MET A 1 -4.12 8.05 9.85
CA MET A 1 -5.47 8.50 9.44
C MET A 1 -5.43 8.72 7.95
N VAL A 2 -6.25 8.00 7.18
CA VAL A 2 -7.01 8.55 6.05
C VAL A 2 -8.09 7.53 5.71
N THR A 3 -9.28 8.06 5.66
CA THR A 3 -10.55 7.41 5.43
C THR A 3 -10.83 7.33 3.93
N THR A 4 -11.50 6.24 3.55
CA THR A 4 -12.62 6.15 2.59
C THR A 4 -12.48 6.61 1.13
N SER A 5 -12.81 5.65 0.25
CA SER A 5 -13.91 5.70 -0.73
C SER A 5 -13.98 6.87 -1.72
N SER A 6 -13.59 6.57 -2.97
CA SER A 6 -14.14 7.06 -4.25
C SER A 6 -15.00 8.34 -4.23
N HIS A 7 -14.37 9.53 -4.27
CA HIS A 7 -14.94 10.74 -4.89
C HIS A 7 -13.80 11.69 -5.31
N PRO A 8 -13.63 12.06 -6.58
CA PRO A 8 -12.58 12.98 -6.99
C PRO A 8 -12.92 14.39 -6.50
N HIS A 9 -12.24 14.86 -5.46
CA HIS A 9 -12.31 16.24 -5.00
C HIS A 9 -11.13 17.04 -5.58
N PRO A 10 -11.34 17.90 -6.59
CA PRO A 10 -10.27 18.64 -7.27
C PRO A 10 -9.57 19.70 -6.40
N ARG A 11 -10.00 19.92 -5.15
CA ARG A 11 -9.39 20.89 -4.21
C ARG A 11 -8.15 20.39 -3.46
N PHE A 12 -7.83 19.09 -3.49
CA PHE A 12 -6.72 18.53 -2.71
C PHE A 12 -5.49 18.15 -3.55
N GLY A 13 -5.37 18.62 -4.79
CA GLY A 13 -4.12 18.51 -5.57
C GLY A 13 -3.65 17.06 -5.79
N PHE A 14 -4.54 16.07 -5.67
CA PHE A 14 -4.21 14.68 -5.82
C PHE A 14 -4.21 14.32 -7.31
N ALA A 15 -3.14 14.67 -8.00
CA ALA A 15 -2.79 13.98 -9.24
C ALA A 15 -2.60 12.53 -8.84
N GLY A 16 -3.49 11.65 -9.29
CA GLY A 16 -3.49 10.22 -8.92
C GLY A 16 -2.09 9.59 -9.04
N PRO A 17 -1.88 8.40 -8.44
CA PRO A 17 -0.57 7.76 -8.39
C PRO A 17 0.06 7.70 -9.78
N LYS A 18 1.09 8.53 -9.99
CA LYS A 18 1.92 8.45 -11.19
C LYS A 18 2.67 7.12 -11.16
N SER A 19 2.80 6.50 -12.32
CA SER A 19 3.59 5.29 -12.48
C SER A 19 5.03 5.56 -12.02
N GLY A 20 5.46 4.91 -10.92
CA GLY A 20 6.78 5.09 -10.31
C GLY A 20 6.80 5.83 -8.97
N GLU A 21 5.69 6.43 -8.52
CA GLU A 21 5.61 7.04 -7.20
C GLU A 21 5.22 6.05 -6.10
N ARG A 22 5.86 6.20 -4.94
CA ARG A 22 5.64 5.35 -3.75
C ARG A 22 4.53 5.97 -2.92
N TRP A 23 3.41 5.27 -2.78
CA TRP A 23 2.28 5.73 -1.96
C TRP A 23 2.02 4.82 -0.77
N CYS A 24 1.67 5.43 0.37
CA CYS A 24 1.13 4.72 1.51
C CYS A 24 -0.32 4.33 1.23
N VAL A 25 -0.60 3.02 1.14
CA VAL A 25 -1.95 2.48 1.04
C VAL A 25 -2.41 1.93 2.38
N CYS A 26 -3.73 1.89 2.61
CA CYS A 26 -4.28 1.25 3.81
C CYS A 26 -3.97 -0.24 3.79
N ALA A 27 -3.44 -0.76 4.90
CA ALA A 27 -3.08 -2.17 5.05
C ALA A 27 -4.25 -3.12 4.72
N GLY A 28 -5.49 -2.75 5.07
CA GLY A 28 -6.68 -3.54 4.71
C GLY A 28 -6.94 -3.61 3.19
N SER A 29 -6.80 -2.50 2.46
CA SER A 29 -6.94 -2.49 1.00
C SER A 29 -5.80 -3.25 0.33
N TYR A 30 -4.59 -3.10 0.86
CA TYR A 30 -3.42 -3.82 0.37
C TYR A 30 -3.52 -5.32 0.65
N ALA A 31 -4.10 -5.74 1.77
CA ALA A 31 -4.37 -7.15 2.07
C ALA A 31 -5.31 -7.77 1.03
N ARG A 32 -6.37 -7.04 0.63
CA ARG A 32 -7.25 -7.50 -0.47
C ARG A 32 -6.53 -7.54 -1.82
N ALA A 33 -5.67 -6.58 -2.10
CA ALA A 33 -4.87 -6.58 -3.33
C ALA A 33 -3.88 -7.76 -3.37
N LEU A 34 -3.30 -8.12 -2.22
CA LEU A 34 -2.45 -9.30 -2.06
C LEU A 34 -3.25 -10.58 -2.29
N ASP A 35 -4.45 -10.68 -1.72
CA ASP A 35 -5.35 -11.82 -1.91
C ASP A 35 -5.78 -11.97 -3.38
N ALA A 36 -6.07 -10.85 -4.03
CA ALA A 36 -6.40 -10.80 -5.46
C ALA A 36 -5.18 -10.95 -6.39
N GLY A 37 -3.95 -11.10 -5.87
CA GLY A 37 -2.74 -11.26 -6.68
C GLY A 37 -2.33 -10.03 -7.49
N VAL A 38 -2.88 -8.86 -7.18
CA VAL A 38 -2.60 -7.57 -7.86
C VAL A 38 -1.84 -6.59 -6.97
N ALA A 39 -1.22 -7.10 -5.89
CA ALA A 39 -0.46 -6.27 -4.97
C ALA A 39 0.77 -5.65 -5.64
N CYS A 40 0.96 -4.36 -5.39
CA CYS A 40 2.16 -3.64 -5.77
C CYS A 40 3.34 -4.02 -4.87
N LYS A 41 4.57 -3.77 -5.34
CA LYS A 41 5.76 -3.93 -4.48
C LYS A 41 5.75 -2.91 -3.33
N VAL A 42 6.20 -3.32 -2.15
CA VAL A 42 6.19 -2.52 -0.91
C VAL A 42 7.59 -2.27 -0.37
N CYS A 43 7.79 -1.15 0.32
CA CYS A 43 9.03 -0.88 1.04
C CYS A 43 8.85 -1.19 2.53
N LEU A 44 9.40 -2.32 3.02
CA LEU A 44 9.29 -2.71 4.42
C LEU A 44 9.85 -1.64 5.37
N SER A 45 10.99 -1.03 5.02
CA SER A 45 11.61 0.09 5.75
C SER A 45 10.70 1.32 5.92
N ARG A 46 9.66 1.46 5.09
CA ARG A 46 8.66 2.56 5.16
C ARG A 46 7.26 2.06 5.52
N THR A 47 7.11 0.78 5.85
CA THR A 47 5.82 0.19 6.22
C THR A 47 5.66 0.25 7.72
N ASN A 48 4.51 0.72 8.20
CA ASN A 48 4.25 0.77 9.63
C ASN A 48 4.15 -0.65 10.20
N ILE A 49 4.72 -0.88 11.38
CA ILE A 49 4.73 -2.20 12.03
C ILE A 49 3.32 -2.77 12.28
N ARG A 50 2.30 -1.92 12.46
CA ARG A 50 0.89 -2.34 12.56
C ARG A 50 0.36 -3.07 11.33
N THR A 51 1.01 -2.90 10.17
CA THR A 51 0.69 -3.67 8.97
C THR A 51 0.89 -5.17 9.22
N LEU A 52 1.83 -5.54 10.08
CA LEU A 52 2.11 -6.94 10.45
C LEU A 52 0.97 -7.59 11.22
N GLU A 53 0.10 -6.81 11.88
CA GLU A 53 -1.11 -7.31 12.54
C GLU A 53 -2.17 -7.75 11.53
N LEU A 54 -2.15 -7.17 10.32
CA LEU A 54 -3.10 -7.48 9.24
C LEU A 54 -2.53 -8.44 8.20
N ILE A 55 -1.25 -8.29 7.87
CA ILE A 55 -0.55 -9.05 6.84
C ILE A 55 0.79 -9.51 7.42
N PRO A 56 1.02 -10.82 7.58
CA PRO A 56 2.28 -11.31 8.11
C PRO A 56 3.46 -10.92 7.21
N ILE A 57 4.62 -10.67 7.82
CA ILE A 57 5.86 -10.28 7.13
C ILE A 57 6.21 -11.26 6.01
N GLU A 58 5.89 -12.55 6.16
CA GLU A 58 6.15 -13.61 5.19
C GLU A 58 5.44 -13.36 3.85
N LYS A 59 4.22 -12.81 3.88
CA LYS A 59 3.49 -12.41 2.67
C LYS A 59 4.03 -11.11 2.07
N LEU A 60 4.69 -10.26 2.87
CA LEU A 60 5.26 -8.99 2.42
C LEU A 60 6.67 -9.15 1.83
N LYS A 61 7.47 -10.10 2.33
CA LYS A 61 8.82 -10.42 1.85
C LYS A 61 8.94 -10.53 0.32
N PRO A 62 8.11 -11.32 -0.40
CA PRO A 62 8.24 -11.44 -1.86
C PRO A 62 7.93 -10.13 -2.62
N TYR A 63 7.20 -9.20 -1.98
CA TYR A 63 6.89 -7.89 -2.56
C TYR A 63 7.84 -6.80 -2.07
N ALA A 64 8.81 -7.11 -1.21
CA ALA A 64 9.69 -6.12 -0.60
C ALA A 64 10.71 -5.58 -1.62
N LEU A 65 10.66 -4.28 -1.89
CA LEU A 65 11.63 -3.56 -2.72
C LEU A 65 12.98 -3.37 -2.03
N ASP A 66 12.99 -3.42 -0.71
CA ASP A 66 14.16 -3.13 0.13
C ASP A 66 15.09 -4.34 0.31
N LEU A 67 14.53 -5.55 0.19
CA LEU A 67 15.25 -6.83 0.30
C LEU A 67 15.87 -7.27 -1.04
N SER A 68 16.24 -6.31 -1.89
CA SER A 68 16.83 -6.59 -3.21
C SER A 68 18.31 -6.95 -3.13
#